data_AF-A0A0F7Y0S8-F1
#
_entry.id   AF-A0A0F7Y0S8-F1
#
_cell.length_a   1.000
_cell.length_b   1.000
_cell.length_c   1.000
_cell.angle_alpha   90.00
_cell.angle_beta   90.00
_cell.angle_gamma   90.00
#
_symmetry.space_group_name_H-M   'P 1'
#
loop_
_entity.id
_entity.type
_entity.pdbx_description
1 polymer ?
#
loop_
_entity_poly.entity_id
_entity_poly.type
_entity_poly.pdbx_seq_one_letter_code
_entity_poly.pdbx_strand_id
1 'polypeptide(L)'
;MLWSVTSNPISPRPFEKLHIAEVLYEFDGPKIFTTLGSDSLLRFWYESEEDREDKLIRYLVTPTSPSLIQQLKAGHKTVHDLLKQSWLWVVDMHYDMSPAMAWSLESLDDVPLQFKPEPHATLCPEHMPLLSYRLIGPGLKEGAVPASVIARAVNSPASALKKILEVVTQSVSQGRPEESFRKSYDLPATRFAYNSFEVSFSIPNSDQLDLHTSPIDTYAQSARVLESGLSWLVERSGNEPEISILEALRDLTPPTHGQVESAEIRGQLIKNNQVIRLNRHHRKFISETLARHLTQKHQLVKTSGQIRELDKDNLTFILRGRPNGETELKCAFNDSLYDDVVEHFASEVNISVTGRLRQSKAVLEISDIEAIPDDTV
;
A
#
# COMPACT_ATOMS: atom_id res chain seq x y z
N MET A 1 -5.02 37.21 -14.28
CA MET A 1 -4.22 37.91 -13.26
C MET A 1 -3.17 36.96 -12.71
N LEU A 2 -1.91 37.18 -13.09
CA LEU A 2 -0.78 36.38 -12.60
C LEU A 2 -0.57 36.55 -11.08
N TRP A 3 0.00 35.54 -10.43
CA TRP A 3 0.39 35.64 -9.03
C TRP A 3 1.56 36.62 -8.81
N SER A 4 1.81 37.08 -7.59
CA SER A 4 2.91 38.03 -7.34
C SER A 4 4.19 37.31 -6.94
N VAL A 5 5.32 37.70 -7.56
CA VAL A 5 6.66 37.20 -7.20
C VAL A 5 7.32 38.21 -6.27
N THR A 6 7.81 37.76 -5.12
CA THR A 6 8.41 38.63 -4.08
C THR A 6 9.89 38.92 -4.31
N SER A 7 10.59 38.09 -5.08
CA SER A 7 12.01 38.26 -5.40
C SER A 7 12.26 39.42 -6.37
N ASN A 8 13.49 39.94 -6.37
CA ASN A 8 13.89 40.97 -7.34
C ASN A 8 13.89 40.42 -8.78
N PRO A 9 13.42 41.20 -9.77
CA PRO A 9 13.47 40.79 -11.17
C PRO A 9 14.92 40.67 -11.65
N ILE A 10 15.18 39.70 -12.52
CA ILE A 10 16.44 39.48 -13.20
C ILE A 10 16.30 39.82 -14.69
N SER A 11 17.42 39.88 -15.41
CA SER A 11 17.38 40.10 -16.86
C SER A 11 16.68 38.92 -17.57
N PRO A 12 15.71 39.17 -18.48
CA PRO A 12 15.06 38.10 -19.25
C PRO A 12 15.93 37.56 -20.40
N ARG A 13 17.07 38.20 -20.69
CA ARG A 13 17.98 37.84 -21.80
C ARG A 13 18.36 36.35 -21.89
N PRO A 14 18.61 35.62 -20.79
CA PRO A 14 18.91 34.19 -20.87
C PRO A 14 17.78 33.32 -21.47
N PHE A 15 16.57 33.88 -21.52
CA PHE A 15 15.37 33.24 -22.04
C PHE A 15 14.94 33.79 -23.41
N GLU A 16 15.74 34.68 -24.02
CA GLU A 16 15.51 35.13 -25.39
C GLU A 16 15.88 34.04 -26.41
N LYS A 17 15.25 34.07 -27.60
CA LYS A 17 15.52 33.14 -28.71
C LYS A 17 15.35 31.67 -28.33
N LEU A 18 14.20 31.34 -27.72
CA LEU A 18 13.86 29.97 -27.33
C LEU A 18 13.83 29.04 -28.54
N HIS A 19 14.73 28.07 -28.58
CA HIS A 19 14.62 26.93 -29.46
C HIS A 19 13.97 25.79 -28.68
N ILE A 20 12.69 25.53 -28.93
CA ILE A 20 11.99 24.39 -28.35
C ILE A 20 12.65 23.12 -28.87
N ALA A 21 13.28 22.37 -27.97
CA ALA A 21 13.97 21.13 -28.29
C ALA A 21 12.98 19.95 -28.36
N GLU A 22 12.03 19.90 -27.44
CA GLU A 22 11.00 18.86 -27.38
C GLU A 22 9.76 19.39 -26.65
N VAL A 23 8.58 19.19 -27.22
CA VAL A 23 7.29 19.40 -26.53
C VAL A 23 6.92 18.10 -25.82
N LEU A 24 6.74 18.16 -24.51
CA LEU A 24 6.46 16.99 -23.67
C LEU A 24 4.96 16.85 -23.37
N TYR A 25 4.24 17.97 -23.31
CA TYR A 25 2.79 18.01 -23.16
C TYR A 25 2.24 19.27 -23.85
N GLU A 26 1.18 19.08 -24.63
CA GLU A 26 0.54 20.13 -25.44
C GLU A 26 -0.97 20.09 -25.24
N PHE A 27 -1.55 21.27 -24.99
CA PHE A 27 -3.00 21.47 -24.95
C PHE A 27 -3.27 22.95 -25.22
N ASP A 28 -3.85 23.30 -26.37
CA ASP A 28 -3.95 24.69 -26.82
C ASP A 28 -2.58 25.42 -26.83
N GLY A 29 -1.52 24.69 -27.19
CA GLY A 29 -0.14 25.15 -27.16
C GLY A 29 0.75 24.37 -26.18
N PRO A 30 2.07 24.60 -26.21
CA PRO A 30 3.04 23.86 -25.40
C PRO A 30 2.92 24.24 -23.92
N LYS A 31 2.48 23.29 -23.09
CA LYS A 31 2.30 23.46 -21.65
C LYS A 31 3.50 22.97 -20.86
N ILE A 32 4.12 21.89 -21.33
CA ILE A 32 5.36 21.35 -20.77
C ILE A 32 6.30 21.05 -21.93
N PHE A 33 7.49 21.62 -21.90
CA PHE A 33 8.46 21.46 -22.99
C PHE A 33 9.88 21.67 -22.48
N THR A 34 10.83 21.40 -23.36
CA THR A 34 12.24 21.70 -23.13
C THR A 34 12.76 22.66 -24.19
N THR A 35 13.74 23.47 -23.81
CA THR A 35 14.43 24.37 -24.73
C THR A 35 15.92 24.19 -24.63
N LEU A 36 16.62 24.35 -25.76
CA LEU A 36 18.06 24.50 -25.76
C LEU A 36 18.39 25.99 -25.89
N GLY A 37 18.95 26.57 -24.82
CA GLY A 37 19.36 27.97 -24.83
C GLY A 37 20.58 28.21 -25.71
N SER A 38 20.87 29.48 -26.01
CA SER A 38 22.09 29.88 -26.72
C SER A 38 23.38 29.51 -25.96
N ASP A 39 23.28 29.31 -24.65
CA ASP A 39 24.32 28.80 -23.76
C ASP A 39 24.45 27.27 -23.75
N SER A 40 23.74 26.57 -24.65
CA SER A 40 23.68 25.11 -24.72
C SER A 40 23.12 24.45 -23.46
N LEU A 41 22.47 25.20 -22.56
CA LEU A 41 21.80 24.62 -21.40
C LEU A 41 20.40 24.18 -21.79
N LEU A 42 20.12 22.89 -21.58
CA LEU A 42 18.78 22.33 -21.69
C LEU A 42 17.97 22.79 -20.47
N ARG A 43 16.80 23.39 -20.74
CA ARG A 43 15.89 23.88 -19.69
C ARG A 43 14.55 23.18 -19.82
N PHE A 44 13.95 22.85 -18.69
CA PHE A 44 12.59 22.35 -18.58
C PHE A 44 11.64 23.49 -18.25
N TRP A 45 10.51 23.56 -18.95
CA TRP A 45 9.50 24.59 -18.85
C TRP A 45 8.15 23.97 -18.48
N TYR A 46 7.48 24.58 -17.49
CA TYR A 46 6.14 24.20 -17.05
C TYR A 46 5.25 25.45 -16.99
N GLU A 47 4.12 25.43 -17.70
CA GLU A 47 3.12 26.49 -17.62
C GLU A 47 2.47 26.52 -16.23
N SER A 48 2.60 27.67 -15.56
CA SER A 48 2.10 27.92 -14.22
C SER A 48 0.74 28.59 -14.22
N GLU A 49 0.55 29.59 -15.10
CA GLU A 49 -0.71 30.35 -15.23
C GLU A 49 -0.73 31.14 -16.54
N GLU A 50 -1.92 31.44 -17.05
CA GLU A 50 -2.16 32.28 -18.22
C GLU A 50 -2.91 33.57 -17.84
N ASP A 51 -2.43 34.72 -18.31
CA ASP A 51 -3.14 35.98 -18.27
C ASP A 51 -3.59 36.43 -19.66
N ARG A 52 -4.87 36.23 -19.95
CA ARG A 52 -5.46 36.53 -21.26
C ARG A 52 -5.63 38.03 -21.51
N GLU A 53 -5.74 38.84 -20.47
CA GLU A 53 -5.92 40.29 -20.60
C GLU A 53 -4.61 40.93 -21.08
N ASP A 54 -3.51 40.61 -20.41
CA ASP A 54 -2.17 41.11 -20.73
C ASP A 54 -1.44 40.26 -21.79
N LYS A 55 -2.06 39.15 -22.25
CA LYS A 55 -1.49 38.17 -23.19
C LYS A 55 -0.13 37.64 -22.73
N LEU A 56 -0.07 37.28 -21.47
CA LEU A 56 1.11 36.74 -20.82
C LEU A 56 0.87 35.29 -20.39
N ILE A 57 1.90 34.48 -20.46
CA ILE A 57 1.94 33.13 -19.90
C ILE A 57 3.12 33.08 -18.94
N ARG A 58 2.87 32.64 -17.72
CA ARG A 58 3.91 32.46 -16.72
C ARG A 58 4.41 31.03 -16.73
N TYR A 59 5.72 30.87 -16.84
CA TYR A 59 6.39 29.58 -16.79
C TYR A 59 7.28 29.45 -15.55
N LEU A 60 7.34 28.23 -15.01
CA LEU A 60 8.40 27.79 -14.13
C LEU A 60 9.49 27.12 -14.95
N VAL A 61 10.73 27.54 -14.77
CA VAL A 61 11.87 27.12 -15.60
C VAL A 61 13.02 26.64 -14.72
N THR A 62 13.62 25.51 -15.08
CA THR A 62 14.73 24.92 -14.33
C THR A 62 15.72 24.27 -15.29
N PRO A 63 17.04 24.22 -14.99
CA PRO A 63 17.96 23.49 -15.84
C PRO A 63 17.67 21.99 -15.75
N THR A 64 17.88 21.27 -16.85
CA THR A 64 17.63 19.83 -16.93
C THR A 64 18.68 19.13 -17.80
N SER A 65 18.58 17.82 -17.92
CA SER A 65 19.43 17.00 -18.78
C SER A 65 18.60 15.95 -19.53
N PRO A 66 19.11 15.42 -20.66
CA PRO A 66 18.42 14.34 -21.38
C PRO A 66 18.07 13.14 -20.50
N SER A 67 18.96 12.77 -19.56
CA SER A 67 18.71 11.70 -18.59
C SER A 67 17.50 11.99 -17.69
N LEU A 68 17.35 13.23 -17.22
CA LEU A 68 16.22 13.61 -16.35
C LEU A 68 14.90 13.64 -17.14
N ILE A 69 14.94 14.09 -18.40
CA ILE A 69 13.78 14.05 -19.29
C ILE A 69 13.38 12.60 -19.60
N GLN A 70 14.34 11.71 -19.83
CA GLN A 70 14.06 10.29 -20.02
C GLN A 70 13.42 9.66 -18.77
N GLN A 71 13.89 10.03 -17.56
CA GLN A 71 13.27 9.58 -16.31
C GLN A 71 11.84 10.10 -16.14
N LEU A 72 11.56 11.35 -16.52
CA LEU A 72 10.20 11.92 -16.52
C LEU A 72 9.28 11.17 -17.50
N LYS A 73 9.76 10.90 -18.72
CA LYS A 73 9.04 10.15 -19.76
C LYS A 73 8.83 8.68 -19.39
N ALA A 74 9.69 8.12 -18.54
CA ALA A 74 9.54 6.75 -18.02
C ALA A 74 8.68 6.68 -16.74
N GLY A 75 8.20 7.82 -16.21
CA GLY A 75 7.45 7.87 -14.95
C GLY A 75 8.29 7.70 -13.68
N HIS A 76 9.62 7.66 -13.79
CA HIS A 76 10.52 7.56 -12.64
C HIS A 76 10.69 8.88 -11.89
N LYS A 77 10.36 10.01 -12.53
CA LYS A 77 10.42 11.35 -11.94
C LYS A 77 9.11 12.10 -12.21
N THR A 78 8.63 12.85 -11.22
CA THR A 78 7.42 13.68 -11.39
C THR A 78 7.79 15.05 -11.97
N VAL A 79 6.81 15.77 -12.51
CA VAL A 79 6.98 17.15 -12.96
C VAL A 79 7.45 18.03 -11.80
N HIS A 80 6.86 17.84 -10.61
CA HIS A 80 7.26 18.53 -9.39
C HIS A 80 8.71 18.23 -9.00
N ASP A 81 9.16 16.96 -9.04
CA ASP A 81 10.55 16.59 -8.74
C ASP A 81 11.53 17.21 -9.73
N LEU A 82 11.11 17.40 -10.98
CA LEU A 82 11.94 18.06 -11.98
C LEU A 82 12.08 19.56 -11.73
N LEU A 83 11.01 20.24 -11.26
CA LEU A 83 11.05 21.65 -10.87
C LEU A 83 11.77 21.90 -9.54
N LYS A 84 11.81 20.91 -8.64
CA LYS A 84 12.48 21.01 -7.34
C LYS A 84 14.01 20.88 -7.50
N GLN A 85 14.64 21.89 -8.08
CA GLN A 85 16.09 22.03 -8.24
C GLN A 85 16.59 23.28 -7.51
N SER A 86 17.91 23.38 -7.30
CA SER A 86 18.54 24.56 -6.70
C SER A 86 18.44 25.82 -7.57
N TRP A 87 18.16 25.67 -8.87
CA TRP A 87 17.92 26.78 -9.78
C TRP A 87 16.51 26.68 -10.35
N LEU A 88 15.69 27.63 -9.96
CA LEU A 88 14.31 27.78 -10.40
C LEU A 88 14.06 29.23 -10.78
N TRP A 89 13.45 29.43 -11.93
CA TRP A 89 13.06 30.74 -12.42
C TRP A 89 11.57 30.80 -12.69
N VAL A 90 11.02 32.00 -12.55
CA VAL A 90 9.72 32.36 -13.09
C VAL A 90 9.98 33.22 -14.30
N VAL A 91 9.34 32.90 -15.43
CA VAL A 91 9.50 33.66 -16.67
C VAL A 91 8.11 33.98 -17.21
N ASP A 92 7.81 35.27 -17.33
CA ASP A 92 6.62 35.75 -18.02
C ASP A 92 6.95 35.90 -19.49
N MET A 93 6.13 35.27 -20.32
CA MET A 93 6.29 35.21 -21.77
C MET A 93 5.07 35.81 -22.43
N HIS A 94 5.26 36.60 -23.48
CA HIS A 94 4.16 36.94 -24.38
C HIS A 94 3.73 35.70 -25.20
N TYR A 95 2.54 35.75 -25.80
CA TYR A 95 2.03 34.68 -26.66
C TYR A 95 2.91 34.37 -27.89
N ASP A 96 3.78 35.31 -28.30
CA ASP A 96 4.76 35.11 -29.37
C ASP A 96 6.06 34.44 -28.89
N MET A 97 6.09 33.98 -27.64
CA MET A 97 7.24 33.38 -26.98
C MET A 97 8.44 34.34 -26.84
N SER A 98 8.19 35.65 -26.76
CA SER A 98 9.18 36.63 -26.29
C SER A 98 9.12 36.81 -24.78
N PRO A 99 10.26 36.84 -24.06
CA PRO A 99 10.26 36.99 -22.60
C PRO A 99 10.00 38.45 -22.20
N ALA A 100 9.02 38.66 -21.33
CA ALA A 100 8.67 39.97 -20.78
C ALA A 100 9.44 40.26 -19.49
N MET A 101 9.39 39.34 -18.52
CA MET A 101 10.04 39.47 -17.21
C MET A 101 10.55 38.12 -16.71
N ALA A 102 11.55 38.15 -15.85
CA ALA A 102 12.07 36.95 -15.21
C ALA A 102 12.46 37.21 -13.75
N TRP A 103 12.37 36.16 -12.93
CA TRP A 103 12.75 36.15 -11.52
C TRP A 103 13.48 34.87 -11.17
N SER A 104 14.36 34.91 -10.17
CA SER A 104 14.96 33.72 -9.57
C SER A 104 14.23 33.41 -8.26
N LEU A 105 13.84 32.16 -8.08
CA LEU A 105 13.29 31.65 -6.82
C LEU A 105 14.36 30.88 -6.05
N GLU A 106 14.26 30.87 -4.72
CA GLU A 106 15.12 30.04 -3.88
C GLU A 106 14.60 28.61 -3.80
N SER A 107 13.27 28.45 -3.75
CA SER A 107 12.61 27.16 -3.68
C SER A 107 11.30 27.13 -4.48
N LEU A 108 10.90 25.93 -4.89
CA LEU A 108 9.54 25.68 -5.40
C LEU A 108 8.46 25.97 -4.34
N ASP A 109 8.83 26.01 -3.07
CA ASP A 109 7.93 26.36 -1.96
C ASP A 109 7.50 27.84 -1.99
N ASP A 110 8.24 28.70 -2.69
CA ASP A 110 7.89 30.11 -2.90
C ASP A 110 6.75 30.28 -3.92
N VAL A 111 6.42 29.24 -4.69
CA VAL A 111 5.30 29.24 -5.64
C VAL A 111 4.01 28.84 -4.92
N PRO A 112 2.91 29.62 -5.04
CA PRO A 112 1.65 29.27 -4.40
C PRO A 112 1.11 27.93 -4.92
N LEU A 113 0.42 27.18 -4.05
CA LEU A 113 0.06 25.78 -4.27
C LEU A 113 -0.70 25.53 -5.58
N GLN A 114 -1.60 26.43 -5.96
CA GLN A 114 -2.43 26.31 -7.16
C GLN A 114 -1.68 26.58 -8.48
N PHE A 115 -0.45 27.11 -8.42
CA PHE A 115 0.33 27.49 -9.60
C PHE A 115 1.58 26.63 -9.80
N LYS A 116 1.74 25.57 -9.00
CA LYS A 116 2.79 24.56 -9.17
C LYS A 116 2.14 23.19 -9.33
N PRO A 117 2.81 22.24 -10.02
CA PRO A 117 2.26 20.90 -10.18
C PRO A 117 2.14 20.22 -8.82
N GLU A 118 1.15 19.34 -8.68
CA GLU A 118 1.07 18.50 -7.49
C GLU A 118 2.34 17.65 -7.34
N PRO A 119 2.78 17.30 -6.12
CA PRO A 119 4.03 16.55 -5.87
C PRO A 119 4.18 15.21 -6.60
N HIS A 120 3.07 14.70 -7.15
CA HIS A 120 2.94 13.42 -7.80
C HIS A 120 2.43 13.49 -9.23
N ALA A 121 2.30 14.69 -9.79
CA ALA A 121 1.95 14.88 -11.19
C ALA A 121 3.02 14.24 -12.09
N THR A 122 2.62 13.20 -12.81
CA THR A 122 3.39 12.58 -13.89
C THR A 122 3.12 13.29 -15.21
N LEU A 123 3.96 13.06 -16.23
CA LEU A 123 3.75 13.65 -17.54
C LEU A 123 2.48 13.12 -18.23
N CYS A 124 2.26 11.80 -18.14
CA CYS A 124 1.08 11.12 -18.67
C CYS A 124 0.43 10.27 -17.57
N PRO A 125 -0.89 9.98 -17.65
CA PRO A 125 -1.54 9.05 -16.73
C PRO A 125 -0.91 7.65 -16.71
N GLU A 126 -0.45 7.12 -17.86
CA GLU A 126 0.19 5.80 -17.91
C GLU A 126 1.52 5.72 -17.14
N HIS A 127 2.15 6.86 -16.85
CA HIS A 127 3.40 6.94 -16.10
C HIS A 127 3.18 6.89 -14.58
N MET A 128 1.93 6.87 -14.11
CA MET A 128 1.65 6.70 -12.69
C MET A 128 2.11 5.31 -12.21
N PRO A 129 2.64 5.20 -10.98
CA PRO A 129 3.01 3.91 -10.42
C PRO A 129 1.79 3.00 -10.27
N LEU A 130 2.01 1.68 -10.33
CA LEU A 130 0.97 0.70 -10.05
C LEU A 130 0.39 0.91 -8.64
N LEU A 131 1.27 1.11 -7.67
CA LEU A 131 0.94 1.38 -6.29
C LEU A 131 2.00 2.30 -5.67
N SER A 132 1.57 3.37 -5.02
CA SER A 132 2.42 4.12 -4.08
C SER A 132 1.89 3.95 -2.67
N TYR A 133 2.80 3.70 -1.74
CA TYR A 133 2.51 3.57 -0.33
C TYR A 133 3.37 4.55 0.47
N ARG A 134 2.71 5.50 1.13
CA ARG A 134 3.37 6.59 1.85
C ARG A 134 3.05 6.56 3.32
N LEU A 135 4.07 6.39 4.16
CA LEU A 135 3.97 6.41 5.61
C LEU A 135 4.16 7.84 6.14
N ILE A 136 3.26 8.27 7.01
CA ILE A 136 3.22 9.63 7.55
C ILE A 136 3.24 9.59 9.07
N GLY A 137 4.13 10.40 9.66
CA GLY A 137 4.21 10.61 11.10
C GLY A 137 5.25 11.68 11.47
N PRO A 138 5.12 12.32 12.64
CA PRO A 138 5.92 13.48 13.02
C PRO A 138 7.42 13.18 13.18
N GLY A 139 7.77 11.92 13.46
CA GLY A 139 9.15 11.44 13.54
C GLY A 139 9.79 11.06 12.20
N LEU A 140 9.08 11.18 11.07
CA LEU A 140 9.58 10.78 9.76
C LEU A 140 10.19 11.98 9.04
N LYS A 141 11.46 12.26 9.32
CA LYS A 141 12.24 13.34 8.68
C LYS A 141 13.47 12.76 7.98
N GLU A 142 13.99 13.50 7.00
CA GLU A 142 15.24 13.16 6.33
C GLU A 142 16.37 12.93 7.37
N GLY A 143 17.15 11.87 7.19
CA GLY A 143 18.19 11.46 8.14
C GLY A 143 17.70 10.82 9.45
N ALA A 144 16.38 10.76 9.70
CA ALA A 144 15.80 10.28 10.96
C ALA A 144 14.75 9.16 10.78
N VAL A 145 14.65 8.55 9.60
CA VAL A 145 13.68 7.47 9.33
C VAL A 145 14.14 6.15 9.97
N PRO A 146 13.37 5.53 10.89
CA PRO A 146 13.74 4.25 11.48
C PRO A 146 13.74 3.09 10.47
N ALA A 147 14.65 2.13 10.61
CA ALA A 147 14.73 0.95 9.75
C ALA A 147 13.42 0.14 9.72
N SER A 148 12.68 0.09 10.84
CA SER A 148 11.38 -0.58 10.91
C SER A 148 10.31 0.08 10.03
N VAL A 149 10.41 1.40 9.79
CA VAL A 149 9.51 2.14 8.89
C VAL A 149 9.84 1.83 7.44
N ILE A 150 11.14 1.77 7.10
CA ILE A 150 11.62 1.37 5.77
C ILE A 150 11.14 -0.05 5.44
N ALA A 151 11.42 -1.00 6.34
CA ALA A 151 10.99 -2.39 6.18
C ALA A 151 9.48 -2.50 6.01
N ARG A 152 8.69 -1.72 6.77
CA ARG A 152 7.24 -1.69 6.62
C ARG A 152 6.82 -1.19 5.24
N ALA A 153 7.36 -0.06 4.80
CA ALA A 153 6.94 0.53 3.54
C ALA A 153 7.26 -0.34 2.32
N VAL A 154 8.29 -1.19 2.42
CA VAL A 154 8.61 -2.19 1.38
C VAL A 154 7.74 -3.45 1.54
N ASN A 155 7.66 -4.01 2.76
CA ASN A 155 7.05 -5.33 2.97
C ASN A 155 5.51 -5.30 3.04
N SER A 156 4.91 -4.24 3.59
CA SER A 156 3.45 -4.14 3.75
C SER A 156 2.72 -4.17 2.40
N PRO A 157 3.11 -3.35 1.39
CA PRO A 157 2.47 -3.38 0.08
C PRO A 157 2.62 -4.72 -0.63
N ALA A 158 3.83 -5.31 -0.62
CA ALA A 158 4.07 -6.61 -1.23
C ALA A 158 3.24 -7.73 -0.58
N SER A 159 3.17 -7.75 0.75
CA SER A 159 2.35 -8.71 1.52
C SER A 159 0.85 -8.54 1.22
N ALA A 160 0.37 -7.30 1.17
CA ALA A 160 -1.03 -7.01 0.87
C ALA A 160 -1.38 -7.42 -0.58
N LEU A 161 -0.51 -7.08 -1.54
CA LEU A 161 -0.71 -7.43 -2.93
C LEU A 161 -0.71 -8.94 -3.14
N LYS A 162 0.20 -9.68 -2.50
CA LYS A 162 0.19 -11.14 -2.50
C LYS A 162 -1.18 -11.70 -2.10
N LYS A 163 -1.73 -11.26 -0.96
CA LYS A 163 -3.02 -11.74 -0.45
C LYS A 163 -4.18 -11.43 -1.39
N ILE A 164 -4.16 -10.25 -2.02
CA ILE A 164 -5.18 -9.85 -3.00
C ILE A 164 -5.08 -10.74 -4.26
N LEU A 165 -3.87 -10.97 -4.75
CA LEU A 165 -3.62 -11.81 -5.90
C LEU A 165 -4.05 -13.25 -5.65
N GLU A 166 -3.76 -13.83 -4.48
CA GLU A 166 -4.21 -15.19 -4.11
C GLU A 166 -5.74 -15.34 -4.16
N VAL A 167 -6.48 -14.30 -3.76
CA VAL A 167 -7.96 -14.28 -3.87
C VAL A 167 -8.40 -14.25 -5.32
N VAL A 168 -7.80 -13.38 -6.13
CA VAL A 168 -8.15 -13.20 -7.55
C VAL A 168 -7.84 -14.47 -8.36
N THR A 169 -6.68 -15.07 -8.15
CA THR A 169 -6.25 -16.26 -8.88
C THR A 169 -6.76 -17.56 -8.25
N GLN A 170 -7.58 -17.48 -7.19
CA GLN A 170 -8.07 -18.62 -6.40
C GLN A 170 -6.94 -19.58 -5.97
N SER A 171 -5.72 -19.03 -5.83
CA SER A 171 -4.51 -19.80 -5.57
C SER A 171 -4.25 -19.80 -4.08
N VAL A 172 -4.64 -20.87 -3.40
CA VAL A 172 -4.28 -21.05 -1.99
C VAL A 172 -2.89 -21.67 -1.94
N SER A 173 -1.85 -20.85 -1.81
CA SER A 173 -0.48 -21.35 -1.74
C SER A 173 -0.23 -22.06 -0.39
N GLN A 174 -0.33 -23.40 -0.38
CA GLN A 174 0.25 -24.20 0.71
C GLN A 174 1.73 -24.47 0.38
N GLY A 175 2.62 -23.62 0.91
CA GLY A 175 4.07 -23.77 0.76
C GLY A 175 4.74 -22.60 0.04
N ARG A 176 5.92 -22.84 -0.55
CA ARG A 176 6.66 -21.83 -1.32
C ARG A 176 5.91 -21.57 -2.63
N PRO A 177 5.48 -20.32 -2.92
CA PRO A 177 4.81 -20.01 -4.18
C PRO A 177 5.71 -20.23 -5.40
N GLU A 178 5.09 -20.49 -6.56
CA GLU A 178 5.80 -20.54 -7.84
C GLU A 178 6.51 -19.21 -8.12
N GLU A 179 7.63 -19.27 -8.85
CA GLU A 179 8.46 -18.10 -9.09
C GLU A 179 7.76 -17.04 -9.96
N SER A 180 6.96 -17.46 -10.94
CA SER A 180 6.11 -16.58 -11.75
C SER A 180 5.11 -15.80 -10.90
N PHE A 181 4.45 -16.48 -9.95
CA PHE A 181 3.55 -15.84 -9.00
C PHE A 181 4.30 -14.92 -8.03
N ARG A 182 5.51 -15.29 -7.59
CA ARG A 182 6.32 -14.43 -6.71
C ARG A 182 6.67 -13.09 -7.37
N LYS A 183 7.03 -13.11 -8.66
CA LYS A 183 7.37 -11.91 -9.42
C LYS A 183 6.21 -10.93 -9.57
N SER A 184 4.96 -11.38 -9.46
CA SER A 184 3.79 -10.50 -9.61
C SER A 184 3.53 -9.59 -8.39
N TYR A 185 4.10 -9.92 -7.23
CA TYR A 185 4.03 -9.08 -6.02
C TYR A 185 5.39 -8.60 -5.50
N ASP A 186 6.50 -9.14 -6.00
CA ASP A 186 7.86 -8.64 -5.75
C ASP A 186 8.17 -7.48 -6.72
N LEU A 187 7.39 -6.41 -6.59
CA LEU A 187 7.41 -5.29 -7.52
C LEU A 187 8.69 -4.44 -7.38
N PRO A 188 9.28 -3.95 -8.48
CA PRO A 188 10.43 -3.05 -8.42
C PRO A 188 10.06 -1.72 -7.78
N ALA A 189 10.84 -1.30 -6.77
CA ALA A 189 10.72 0.03 -6.18
C ALA A 189 11.29 1.09 -7.13
N THR A 190 10.50 2.12 -7.45
CA THR A 190 10.86 3.13 -8.44
C THR A 190 11.15 4.51 -7.86
N ARG A 191 10.65 4.82 -6.66
CA ARG A 191 10.82 6.15 -6.03
C ARG A 191 10.85 6.05 -4.51
N PHE A 192 11.74 6.85 -3.91
CA PHE A 192 11.76 7.16 -2.48
C PHE A 192 11.64 8.67 -2.27
N ALA A 193 10.76 9.10 -1.36
CA ALA A 193 10.64 10.49 -0.95
C ALA A 193 10.87 10.65 0.56
N TYR A 194 11.33 11.82 0.99
CA TYR A 194 11.63 12.18 2.38
C TYR A 194 10.69 13.30 2.89
N ASN A 195 10.57 13.46 4.22
CA ASN A 195 9.49 14.16 4.99
C ASN A 195 8.20 13.34 5.21
N SER A 196 8.20 12.14 4.64
CA SER A 196 7.24 11.04 4.75
C SER A 196 7.89 9.89 4.01
N PHE A 197 7.88 8.65 4.49
CA PHE A 197 8.56 7.57 3.77
C PHE A 197 7.63 6.98 2.71
N GLU A 198 7.84 7.33 1.44
CA GLU A 198 7.07 6.83 0.31
C GLU A 198 7.87 5.80 -0.49
N VAL A 199 7.21 4.69 -0.85
CA VAL A 199 7.70 3.72 -1.84
C VAL A 199 6.67 3.59 -2.95
N SER A 200 7.11 3.75 -4.19
CA SER A 200 6.30 3.52 -5.38
C SER A 200 6.75 2.24 -6.10
N PHE A 201 5.79 1.51 -6.66
CA PHE A 201 5.98 0.25 -7.34
C PHE A 201 5.43 0.30 -8.77
N SER A 202 6.13 -0.32 -9.72
CA SER A 202 5.69 -0.43 -11.12
C SER A 202 5.33 -1.87 -11.48
N ILE A 203 4.54 -2.06 -12.54
CA ILE A 203 4.28 -3.39 -13.12
C ILE A 203 5.63 -3.96 -13.60
N PRO A 204 5.97 -5.23 -13.31
CA PRO A 204 7.15 -5.88 -13.85
C PRO A 204 7.08 -5.95 -15.39
N ASN A 205 8.22 -5.98 -16.08
CA ASN A 205 8.23 -6.14 -17.54
C ASN A 205 7.48 -7.43 -17.94
N SER A 206 6.57 -7.33 -18.92
CA SER A 206 5.70 -8.43 -19.36
C SER A 206 6.45 -9.71 -19.71
N ASP A 207 7.66 -9.57 -20.27
CA ASP A 207 8.53 -10.69 -20.67
C ASP A 207 9.02 -11.54 -19.48
N GLN A 208 8.80 -11.07 -18.24
CA GLN A 208 9.22 -11.76 -17.01
C GLN A 208 8.08 -12.46 -16.28
N LEU A 209 6.82 -12.29 -16.73
CA LEU A 209 5.62 -12.79 -16.09
C LEU A 209 5.04 -13.97 -16.88
N ASP A 210 5.43 -15.20 -16.54
CA ASP A 210 4.80 -16.44 -17.03
C ASP A 210 3.49 -16.69 -16.25
N LEU A 211 2.49 -15.84 -16.45
CA LEU A 211 1.15 -16.05 -15.90
C LEU A 211 0.27 -16.72 -16.97
N HIS A 212 -0.54 -17.72 -16.57
CA HIS A 212 -1.53 -18.37 -17.46
C HIS A 212 -2.64 -17.42 -17.93
N THR A 213 -2.72 -16.23 -17.35
CA THR A 213 -3.62 -15.12 -17.69
C THR A 213 -2.82 -13.86 -17.99
N SER A 214 -3.35 -12.97 -18.84
CA SER A 214 -2.73 -11.67 -19.10
C SER A 214 -2.48 -10.92 -17.78
N PRO A 215 -1.25 -10.48 -17.48
CA PRO A 215 -0.93 -9.76 -16.24
C PRO A 215 -1.82 -8.53 -16.03
N ILE A 216 -2.20 -7.86 -17.12
CA ILE A 216 -3.08 -6.68 -17.12
C ILE A 216 -4.46 -7.03 -16.54
N ASP A 217 -5.03 -8.17 -16.93
CA ASP A 217 -6.34 -8.60 -16.44
C ASP A 217 -6.28 -8.96 -14.96
N THR A 218 -5.20 -9.61 -14.52
CA THR A 218 -4.97 -9.95 -13.11
C THR A 218 -4.86 -8.70 -12.24
N TYR A 219 -4.10 -7.68 -12.67
CA TYR A 219 -4.01 -6.42 -11.91
C TYR A 219 -5.32 -5.62 -11.95
N ALA A 220 -6.06 -5.61 -13.07
CA ALA A 220 -7.36 -4.97 -13.15
C ALA A 220 -8.39 -5.62 -12.20
N GLN A 221 -8.39 -6.95 -12.08
CA GLN A 221 -9.22 -7.66 -11.12
C GLN A 221 -8.78 -7.39 -9.67
N SER A 222 -7.47 -7.39 -9.43
CA SER A 222 -6.88 -7.05 -8.12
C SER A 222 -7.25 -5.63 -7.69
N ALA A 223 -7.23 -4.67 -8.62
CA ALA A 223 -7.66 -3.29 -8.38
C ALA A 223 -9.12 -3.24 -7.92
N ARG A 224 -10.04 -3.97 -8.57
CA ARG A 224 -11.46 -4.03 -8.16
C ARG A 224 -11.65 -4.61 -6.77
N VAL A 225 -10.91 -5.68 -6.44
CA VAL A 225 -10.98 -6.32 -5.12
C VAL A 225 -10.43 -5.38 -4.03
N LEU A 226 -9.28 -4.75 -4.28
CA LEU A 226 -8.69 -3.75 -3.37
C LEU A 226 -9.61 -2.55 -3.19
N GLU A 227 -10.18 -2.02 -4.28
CA GLU A 227 -11.12 -0.90 -4.26
C GLU A 227 -12.35 -1.24 -3.41
N SER A 228 -12.98 -2.40 -3.65
CA SER A 228 -14.14 -2.82 -2.84
C SER A 228 -13.80 -2.92 -1.35
N GLY A 229 -12.61 -3.44 -1.01
CA GLY A 229 -12.16 -3.51 0.38
C GLY A 229 -11.89 -2.14 1.00
N LEU A 230 -11.30 -1.21 0.24
CA LEU A 230 -11.03 0.15 0.69
C LEU A 230 -12.31 0.98 0.84
N SER A 231 -13.26 0.87 -0.09
CA SER A 231 -14.59 1.51 0.02
C SER A 231 -15.35 1.03 1.26
N TRP A 232 -15.36 -0.28 1.52
CA TRP A 232 -15.94 -0.82 2.77
C TRP A 232 -15.26 -0.25 4.02
N LEU A 233 -13.94 -0.13 3.99
CA LEU A 233 -13.18 0.36 5.13
C LEU A 233 -13.40 1.85 5.40
N VAL A 234 -13.38 2.68 4.35
CA VAL A 234 -13.37 4.15 4.45
C VAL A 234 -14.78 4.72 4.43
N GLU A 235 -15.61 4.28 3.49
CA GLU A 235 -16.97 4.81 3.27
C GLU A 235 -18.04 4.03 4.02
N ARG A 236 -17.69 2.85 4.56
CA ARG A 236 -18.64 1.91 5.20
C ARG A 236 -19.71 1.41 4.24
N SER A 237 -19.38 1.32 2.96
CA SER A 237 -20.27 0.89 1.89
C SER A 237 -19.97 -0.55 1.44
N GLY A 238 -20.99 -1.25 0.96
CA GLY A 238 -20.83 -2.61 0.40
C GLY A 238 -20.78 -3.74 1.43
N ASN A 239 -20.42 -4.93 0.94
CA ASN A 239 -20.36 -6.16 1.74
C ASN A 239 -19.05 -6.26 2.53
N GLU A 240 -19.10 -6.92 3.70
CA GLU A 240 -17.91 -7.22 4.50
C GLU A 240 -16.93 -8.10 3.68
N PRO A 241 -15.66 -7.69 3.53
CA PRO A 241 -14.68 -8.44 2.73
C PRO A 241 -14.31 -9.79 3.34
N GLU A 242 -13.84 -10.71 2.52
CA GLU A 242 -13.27 -11.98 2.98
C GLU A 242 -12.02 -11.78 3.85
N ILE A 243 -11.69 -12.78 4.67
CA ILE A 243 -10.58 -12.73 5.63
C ILE A 243 -9.26 -12.34 4.95
N SER A 244 -8.93 -12.90 3.79
CA SER A 244 -7.68 -12.59 3.07
C SER A 244 -7.58 -11.10 2.69
N ILE A 245 -8.72 -10.48 2.33
CA ILE A 245 -8.78 -9.05 2.01
C ILE A 245 -8.67 -8.21 3.27
N LEU A 246 -9.35 -8.60 4.36
CA LEU A 246 -9.19 -7.94 5.67
C LEU A 246 -7.74 -7.99 6.14
N GLU A 247 -7.03 -9.09 5.94
CA GLU A 247 -5.62 -9.21 6.24
C GLU A 247 -4.72 -8.34 5.35
N ALA A 248 -5.06 -8.19 4.07
CA ALA A 248 -4.35 -7.28 3.16
C ALA A 248 -4.53 -5.81 3.60
N LEU A 249 -5.77 -5.41 3.89
CA LEU A 249 -6.09 -4.08 4.42
C LEU A 249 -5.40 -3.83 5.77
N ARG A 250 -5.32 -4.86 6.62
CA ARG A 250 -4.57 -4.79 7.88
C ARG A 250 -3.09 -4.47 7.62
N ASP A 251 -2.46 -5.10 6.63
CA ASP A 251 -1.05 -4.87 6.32
C ASP A 251 -0.78 -3.45 5.79
N LEU A 252 -1.74 -2.90 5.04
CA LEU A 252 -1.71 -1.53 4.50
C LEU A 252 -2.02 -0.45 5.54
N THR A 253 -2.80 -0.76 6.57
CA THR A 253 -3.10 0.20 7.64
C THR A 253 -1.92 0.40 8.60
N PRO A 254 -1.73 1.60 9.18
CA PRO A 254 -0.73 1.86 10.22
C PRO A 254 -0.87 0.94 11.44
N PRO A 255 0.22 0.69 12.18
CA PRO A 255 0.15 -0.06 13.44
C PRO A 255 -0.55 0.77 14.52
N THR A 256 -1.11 0.11 15.53
CA THR A 256 -1.77 0.78 16.67
C THR A 256 -0.81 1.67 17.47
N HIS A 257 0.48 1.34 17.47
CA HIS A 257 1.53 2.08 18.17
C HIS A 257 2.74 2.32 17.26
N GLY A 258 3.54 3.34 17.56
CA GLY A 258 4.79 3.65 16.86
C GLY A 258 4.79 5.03 16.19
N GLN A 259 5.78 5.25 15.34
CA GLN A 259 6.04 6.55 14.68
C GLN A 259 5.10 6.84 13.49
N VAL A 260 4.42 5.81 12.97
CA VAL A 260 3.49 5.96 11.84
C VAL A 260 2.08 6.20 12.37
N GLU A 261 1.47 7.32 11.97
CA GLU A 261 0.12 7.70 12.37
C GLU A 261 -0.90 7.46 11.27
N SER A 262 -0.49 7.72 10.02
CA SER A 262 -1.31 7.48 8.84
C SER A 262 -0.49 6.91 7.69
N ALA A 263 -1.18 6.25 6.77
CA ALA A 263 -0.63 5.78 5.50
C ALA A 263 -1.50 6.31 4.36
N GLU A 264 -0.88 6.81 3.29
CA GLU A 264 -1.55 7.19 2.05
C GLU A 264 -1.29 6.12 0.99
N ILE A 265 -2.34 5.77 0.26
CA ILE A 265 -2.30 4.80 -0.85
C ILE A 265 -2.81 5.50 -2.10
N ARG A 266 -2.10 5.33 -3.22
CA ARG A 266 -2.49 5.82 -4.56
C ARG A 266 -1.89 4.93 -5.65
N GLY A 267 -2.16 5.26 -6.91
CA GLY A 267 -1.62 4.57 -8.08
C GLY A 267 -2.70 3.91 -8.91
N GLN A 268 -2.30 3.20 -9.97
CA GLN A 268 -3.23 2.59 -10.93
C GLN A 268 -4.18 1.55 -10.31
N LEU A 269 -3.81 0.92 -9.18
CA LEU A 269 -4.69 0.00 -8.44
C LEU A 269 -5.82 0.71 -7.67
N ILE A 270 -5.79 2.05 -7.58
CA ILE A 270 -6.77 2.86 -6.86
C ILE A 270 -7.57 3.70 -7.86
N LYS A 271 -8.89 3.59 -7.82
CA LYS A 271 -9.77 4.26 -8.78
C LYS A 271 -9.56 5.77 -8.82
N ASN A 272 -9.65 6.33 -10.03
CA ASN A 272 -9.53 7.76 -10.34
C ASN A 272 -8.25 8.39 -9.77
N ASN A 273 -7.21 7.60 -9.49
CA ASN A 273 -5.96 8.03 -8.89
C ASN A 273 -6.14 8.83 -7.58
N GLN A 274 -7.25 8.58 -6.87
CA GLN A 274 -7.51 9.27 -5.61
C GLN A 274 -6.54 8.82 -4.52
N VAL A 275 -6.20 9.75 -3.63
CA VAL A 275 -5.38 9.46 -2.46
C VAL A 275 -6.28 8.93 -1.34
N ILE A 276 -6.11 7.67 -0.98
CA ILE A 276 -6.83 7.06 0.14
C ILE A 276 -5.96 7.12 1.40
N ARG A 277 -6.47 7.78 2.44
CA ARG A 277 -5.76 7.93 3.71
C ARG A 277 -6.27 6.93 4.76
N LEU A 278 -5.36 6.09 5.23
CA LEU A 278 -5.60 5.11 6.27
C LEU A 278 -4.98 5.53 7.60
N ASN A 279 -5.68 5.27 8.71
CA ASN A 279 -5.24 5.63 10.06
C ASN A 279 -5.40 4.46 11.05
N ARG A 280 -5.05 4.69 12.32
CA ARG A 280 -5.14 3.67 13.38
C ARG A 280 -6.57 3.24 13.72
N HIS A 281 -7.58 4.09 13.49
CA HIS A 281 -8.98 3.70 13.68
C HIS A 281 -9.40 2.66 12.66
N HIS A 282 -8.95 2.78 11.41
CA HIS A 282 -9.16 1.75 10.39
C HIS A 282 -8.51 0.41 10.80
N ARG A 283 -7.27 0.45 11.33
CA ARG A 283 -6.59 -0.74 11.85
C ARG A 283 -7.37 -1.44 12.96
N LYS A 284 -7.89 -0.67 13.92
CA LYS A 284 -8.70 -1.18 15.04
C LYS A 284 -9.96 -1.87 14.52
N PHE A 285 -10.70 -1.19 13.63
CA PHE A 285 -11.90 -1.74 13.03
C PHE A 285 -11.66 -3.06 12.27
N ILE A 286 -10.61 -3.12 11.45
CA ILE A 286 -10.24 -4.36 10.74
C ILE A 286 -9.93 -5.49 11.74
N SER A 287 -9.20 -5.16 12.81
CA SER A 287 -8.81 -6.15 13.82
C SER A 287 -10.01 -6.72 14.58
N GLU A 288 -10.99 -5.86 14.90
CA GLU A 288 -12.27 -6.28 15.52
C GLU A 288 -13.08 -7.17 14.57
N THR A 289 -13.16 -6.82 13.29
CA THR A 289 -13.86 -7.64 12.29
C THR A 289 -13.18 -8.99 12.07
N LEU A 290 -11.85 -9.04 11.98
CA LEU A 290 -11.11 -10.29 11.92
C LEU A 290 -11.34 -11.15 13.17
N ALA A 291 -11.35 -10.56 14.36
CA ALA A 291 -11.64 -11.28 15.60
C ALA A 291 -13.06 -11.86 15.59
N ARG A 292 -14.06 -11.13 15.07
CA ARG A 292 -15.43 -11.64 14.89
C ARG A 292 -15.46 -12.86 13.96
N HIS A 293 -14.81 -12.79 12.79
CA HIS A 293 -14.76 -13.92 11.86
C HIS A 293 -14.07 -15.16 12.45
N LEU A 294 -12.98 -14.97 13.20
CA LEU A 294 -12.27 -16.07 13.86
C LEU A 294 -13.12 -16.69 14.96
N THR A 295 -13.86 -15.87 15.72
CA THR A 295 -14.78 -16.35 16.75
C THR A 295 -15.97 -17.10 16.13
N GLN A 296 -16.48 -16.65 14.99
CA GLN A 296 -17.56 -17.32 14.26
C GLN A 296 -17.11 -18.64 13.60
N LYS A 297 -15.83 -18.78 13.20
CA LYS A 297 -15.26 -20.03 12.68
C LYS A 297 -14.90 -21.05 13.78
N HIS A 298 -14.73 -20.62 15.03
CA HIS A 298 -14.44 -21.50 16.15
C HIS A 298 -15.76 -21.99 16.77
N GLN A 299 -16.20 -23.18 16.37
CA GLN A 299 -17.35 -23.81 17.02
C GLN A 299 -16.95 -24.24 18.43
N LEU A 300 -17.66 -23.72 19.44
CA LEU A 300 -17.62 -24.29 20.78
C LEU A 300 -18.22 -25.68 20.70
N VAL A 301 -17.40 -26.69 20.96
CA VAL A 301 -17.79 -28.09 20.93
C VAL A 301 -17.75 -28.60 22.37
N LYS A 302 -18.89 -29.11 22.83
CA LYS A 302 -18.98 -29.95 24.03
C LYS A 302 -19.15 -31.39 23.57
N THR A 303 -18.25 -32.27 24.00
CA THR A 303 -18.30 -33.70 23.68
C THR A 303 -17.87 -34.50 24.91
N SER A 304 -18.08 -35.81 24.89
CA SER A 304 -17.73 -36.69 25.99
C SER A 304 -16.97 -37.91 25.49
N GLY A 305 -16.25 -38.57 26.38
CA GLY A 305 -15.51 -39.79 26.09
C GLY A 305 -14.51 -40.12 27.19
N GLN A 306 -13.56 -41.01 26.90
CA GLN A 306 -12.49 -41.40 27.81
C GLN A 306 -11.13 -40.95 27.27
N ILE A 307 -10.24 -40.55 28.17
CA ILE A 307 -8.84 -40.26 27.83
C ILE A 307 -8.11 -41.60 27.71
N ARG A 308 -7.61 -41.93 26.51
CA ARG A 308 -6.91 -43.21 26.27
C ARG A 308 -5.41 -43.06 26.01
N GLU A 309 -4.99 -41.93 25.49
CA GLU A 309 -3.59 -41.60 25.26
C GLU A 309 -3.34 -40.19 25.76
N LEU A 310 -2.32 -40.00 26.60
CA LEU A 310 -1.93 -38.71 27.17
C LEU A 310 -0.45 -38.45 26.88
N ASP A 311 -0.18 -37.34 26.18
CA ASP A 311 1.16 -36.81 25.92
C ASP A 311 1.39 -35.61 26.84
N LYS A 312 2.17 -35.86 27.90
CA LYS A 312 2.46 -34.89 28.96
C LYS A 312 3.41 -33.79 28.50
N ASP A 313 4.29 -34.07 27.53
CA ASP A 313 5.28 -33.10 27.05
C ASP A 313 4.62 -32.06 26.14
N ASN A 314 3.63 -32.48 25.36
CA ASN A 314 2.91 -31.60 24.44
C ASN A 314 1.57 -31.08 25.00
N LEU A 315 1.17 -31.47 26.22
CA LEU A 315 -0.13 -31.17 26.83
C LEU A 315 -1.31 -31.52 25.89
N THR A 316 -1.26 -32.73 25.33
CA THR A 316 -2.33 -33.23 24.46
C THR A 316 -2.79 -34.62 24.86
N PHE A 317 -4.04 -34.95 24.53
CA PHE A 317 -4.57 -36.30 24.71
C PHE A 317 -5.54 -36.70 23.60
N ILE A 318 -5.83 -37.99 23.50
CA ILE A 318 -6.83 -38.53 22.56
C ILE A 318 -8.10 -38.94 23.31
N LEU A 319 -9.22 -38.31 22.95
CA LEU A 319 -10.55 -38.62 23.46
C LEU A 319 -11.20 -39.71 22.60
N ARG A 320 -11.48 -40.87 23.19
CA ARG A 320 -12.13 -42.03 22.54
C ARG A 320 -13.50 -42.32 23.17
N GLY A 321 -14.29 -43.20 22.54
CA GLY A 321 -15.61 -43.58 23.07
C GLY A 321 -16.62 -42.43 23.03
N ARG A 322 -16.52 -41.58 22.01
CA ARG A 322 -17.42 -40.43 21.84
C ARG A 322 -18.85 -40.88 21.49
N PRO A 323 -19.87 -40.07 21.81
CA PRO A 323 -21.26 -40.36 21.48
C PRO A 323 -21.45 -40.69 19.99
N ASN A 324 -22.42 -41.54 19.65
CA ASN A 324 -22.79 -41.90 18.28
C ASN A 324 -21.67 -42.59 17.46
N GLY A 325 -20.65 -43.15 18.11
CA GLY A 325 -19.55 -43.83 17.42
C GLY A 325 -18.64 -42.87 16.65
N GLU A 326 -18.61 -41.60 17.06
CA GLU A 326 -17.72 -40.60 16.49
C GLU A 326 -16.25 -40.99 16.65
N THR A 327 -15.45 -40.64 15.65
CA THR A 327 -14.01 -40.95 15.63
C THR A 327 -13.28 -40.24 16.77
N GLU A 328 -12.13 -40.80 17.12
CA GLU A 328 -11.22 -40.26 18.13
C GLU A 328 -10.90 -38.78 17.86
N LEU A 329 -10.83 -37.98 18.91
CA LEU A 329 -10.57 -36.55 18.81
C LEU A 329 -9.30 -36.21 19.55
N LYS A 330 -8.38 -35.53 18.86
CA LYS A 330 -7.19 -34.98 19.52
C LYS A 330 -7.56 -33.72 20.28
N CYS A 331 -7.22 -33.68 21.56
CA CYS A 331 -7.46 -32.59 22.46
C CYS A 331 -6.13 -31.97 22.90
N ALA A 332 -6.08 -30.64 22.99
CA ALA A 332 -4.97 -29.90 23.58
C ALA A 332 -5.48 -29.12 24.78
N PHE A 333 -4.71 -29.10 25.86
CA PHE A 333 -5.08 -28.41 27.11
C PHE A 333 -3.91 -27.55 27.61
N ASN A 334 -4.17 -26.72 28.61
CA ASN A 334 -3.16 -25.86 29.24
C ASN A 334 -2.74 -26.41 30.60
N ASP A 335 -1.64 -25.88 31.16
CA ASP A 335 -1.10 -26.37 32.44
C ASP A 335 -2.09 -26.30 33.61
N SER A 336 -3.06 -25.38 33.59
CA SER A 336 -4.07 -25.28 34.65
C SER A 336 -5.01 -26.48 34.74
N LEU A 337 -5.18 -27.22 33.65
CA LEU A 337 -5.99 -28.45 33.60
C LEU A 337 -5.15 -29.72 33.73
N TYR A 338 -3.83 -29.58 33.96
CA TYR A 338 -2.92 -30.71 33.94
C TYR A 338 -3.26 -31.76 35.00
N ASP A 339 -3.50 -31.31 36.23
CA ASP A 339 -3.81 -32.22 37.35
C ASP A 339 -5.14 -32.95 37.09
N ASP A 340 -6.18 -32.23 36.65
CA ASP A 340 -7.50 -32.80 36.32
C ASP A 340 -7.40 -33.84 35.18
N VAL A 341 -6.67 -33.51 34.10
CA VAL A 341 -6.49 -34.41 32.96
C VAL A 341 -5.71 -35.67 33.36
N VAL A 342 -4.68 -35.55 34.20
CA VAL A 342 -3.89 -36.69 34.69
C VAL A 342 -4.73 -37.57 35.62
N GLU A 343 -5.54 -36.97 36.49
CA GLU A 343 -6.45 -37.69 37.39
C GLU A 343 -7.52 -38.45 36.59
N HIS A 344 -8.16 -37.80 35.62
CA HIS A 344 -9.15 -38.43 34.75
C HIS A 344 -8.56 -39.53 33.85
N PHE A 345 -7.32 -39.35 33.40
CA PHE A 345 -6.60 -40.40 32.66
C PHE A 345 -6.30 -41.62 33.55
N ALA A 346 -5.87 -41.41 34.79
CA ALA A 346 -5.55 -42.50 35.71
C ALA A 346 -6.79 -43.26 36.20
N SER A 347 -7.93 -42.58 36.32
CA SER A 347 -9.19 -43.17 36.79
C SER A 347 -10.01 -43.86 35.69
N GLU A 348 -9.62 -43.71 34.42
CA GLU A 348 -10.33 -44.23 33.24
C GLU A 348 -11.83 -43.88 33.19
N VAL A 349 -12.22 -42.77 33.81
CA VAL A 349 -13.62 -42.31 33.85
C VAL A 349 -14.04 -41.66 32.53
N ASN A 350 -15.35 -41.71 32.26
CA ASN A 350 -15.92 -40.87 31.22
C ASN A 350 -15.88 -39.40 31.64
N ILE A 351 -15.41 -38.55 30.75
CA ILE A 351 -15.33 -37.11 30.94
C ILE A 351 -16.18 -36.38 29.92
N SER A 352 -16.66 -35.20 30.30
CA SER A 352 -17.17 -34.19 29.38
C SER A 352 -16.09 -33.13 29.19
N VAL A 353 -15.77 -32.82 27.93
CA VAL A 353 -14.83 -31.76 27.59
C VAL A 353 -15.56 -30.67 26.83
N THR A 354 -15.29 -29.42 27.21
CA THR A 354 -15.78 -28.25 26.48
C THR A 354 -14.59 -27.47 25.96
N GLY A 355 -14.60 -27.16 24.67
CA GLY A 355 -13.46 -26.50 24.04
C GLY A 355 -13.76 -25.88 22.69
N ARG A 356 -12.74 -25.30 22.09
CA ARG A 356 -12.80 -24.68 20.76
C ARG A 356 -12.21 -25.63 19.73
N LEU A 357 -13.02 -26.09 18.77
CA LEU A 357 -12.54 -26.99 17.73
C LEU A 357 -11.85 -26.19 16.61
N ARG A 358 -10.54 -26.44 16.41
CA ARG A 358 -9.80 -25.89 15.26
C ARG A 358 -9.98 -26.80 14.05
N GLN A 359 -10.91 -26.42 13.16
CA GLN A 359 -11.25 -27.18 11.95
C GLN A 359 -10.03 -27.50 11.06
N SER A 360 -9.01 -26.64 11.01
CA SER A 360 -7.82 -26.85 10.18
C SER A 360 -6.89 -27.97 10.66
N LYS A 361 -6.98 -28.39 11.92
CA LYS A 361 -6.10 -29.43 12.51
C LYS A 361 -6.86 -30.58 13.14
N ALA A 362 -8.19 -30.53 13.16
CA ALA A 362 -9.05 -31.45 13.91
C ALA A 362 -8.61 -31.60 15.39
N VAL A 363 -8.15 -30.49 16.00
CA VAL A 363 -7.74 -30.44 17.40
C VAL A 363 -8.73 -29.60 18.20
N LEU A 364 -9.22 -30.15 19.30
CA LEU A 364 -10.06 -29.44 20.27
C LEU A 364 -9.20 -28.81 21.36
N GLU A 365 -9.19 -27.48 21.45
CA GLU A 365 -8.53 -26.76 22.54
C GLU A 365 -9.47 -26.69 23.74
N ILE A 366 -9.15 -27.45 24.78
CA ILE A 366 -9.99 -27.61 25.96
C ILE A 366 -9.89 -26.38 26.84
N SER A 367 -11.06 -25.88 27.23
CA SER A 367 -11.22 -24.85 28.23
C SER A 367 -11.71 -25.39 29.57
N ASP A 368 -12.37 -26.56 29.56
CA ASP A 368 -13.00 -27.14 30.74
C ASP A 368 -13.15 -28.66 30.59
N ILE A 369 -13.00 -29.39 31.71
CA ILE A 369 -13.06 -30.85 31.79
C ILE A 369 -13.76 -31.25 33.09
N GLU A 370 -14.77 -32.12 32.99
CA GLU A 370 -15.53 -32.60 34.14
C GLU A 370 -15.74 -34.11 34.03
N ALA A 371 -15.63 -34.84 35.15
CA ALA A 371 -16.06 -36.24 35.20
C ALA A 371 -17.57 -36.35 35.05
N ILE A 372 -18.04 -37.33 34.27
CA ILE A 372 -19.46 -37.67 34.16
C ILE A 372 -19.74 -38.73 35.24
N PRO A 373 -20.62 -38.46 36.23
CA PRO A 373 -20.97 -39.43 37.26
C PRO A 373 -21.60 -40.69 36.64
N ASP A 374 -21.16 -41.87 37.08
CA ASP A 374 -21.63 -43.18 36.60
C ASP A 374 -23.14 -43.42 36.80
N ASP A 375 -23.85 -42.55 37.54
CA ASP A 375 -25.29 -42.64 37.78
C ASP A 375 -26.17 -42.15 36.59
N THR A 376 -25.58 -41.87 35.41
CA THR A 376 -26.31 -41.27 34.27
C THR A 376 -26.18 -41.99 32.92
N VAL A 377 -25.79 -43.26 32.89
CA VAL A 377 -25.80 -44.08 31.65
C VAL A 377 -27.13 -44.81 31.46
#